data_AF-A0A818VCU6-F1
#
_entry.id   AF-A0A818VCU6-F1
#
_cell.length_a   1.000
_cell.length_b   1.000
_cell.length_c   1.000
_cell.angle_alpha   90.00
_cell.angle_beta   90.00
_cell.angle_gamma   90.00
#
_symmetry.space_group_name_H-M   'P 1'
#
loop_
_entity.id
_entity.type
_entity.pdbx_description
1 polymer ?
#
loop_
_entity_poly.entity_id
_entity_poly.type
_entity_poly.pdbx_seq_one_letter_code
_entity_poly.pdbx_strand_id
1 'polypeptide(L)'
;MSKKQEEEKKIFQRCIIRSTPSSSSSSSPLWWSSTSLICHFKNKHHSNNKICIENKWSWSKTNSTTILINNNKQILFHPRISSSTQVILADRPLPLYGKFYWEIYMPTVYGTSIMFGIATKEQKLTSENFINLIGIDQHGWALSHHGLLWHNGKSRSYLSKSFELLRPVLIGLEFDADIRTLSYTINNQSMGIAFDSIPKNIEIYPAVSSTSAHSTMILKHCCQICLSLREICLKIVRSTILLDNINCQLLPQHLIRQLMR
;
A
#
# COMPACT_ATOMS: atom_id res chain seq x y z
N MET A 1 7.34 -21.80 -18.04
CA MET A 1 7.12 -21.97 -16.58
C MET A 1 7.43 -23.43 -16.26
N SER A 2 8.40 -23.71 -15.39
CA SER A 2 8.89 -25.08 -15.18
C SER A 2 7.84 -25.92 -14.43
N LYS A 3 7.64 -27.20 -14.79
CA LYS A 3 6.74 -28.15 -14.11
C LYS A 3 6.92 -28.14 -12.58
N LYS A 4 8.15 -27.88 -12.10
CA LYS A 4 8.52 -27.79 -10.69
C LYS A 4 7.88 -26.60 -9.96
N GLN A 5 7.73 -25.45 -10.63
CA GLN A 5 7.07 -24.26 -10.04
C GLN A 5 5.56 -24.47 -9.88
N GLU A 6 4.96 -25.32 -10.72
CA GLU A 6 3.54 -25.63 -10.66
C GLU A 6 3.21 -26.64 -9.53
N GLU A 7 4.12 -27.58 -9.27
CA GLU A 7 4.05 -28.47 -8.10
C GLU A 7 4.24 -27.70 -6.78
N GLU A 8 5.19 -26.77 -6.71
CA GLU A 8 5.40 -25.91 -5.53
C GLU A 8 4.16 -25.05 -5.23
N LYS A 9 3.49 -24.51 -6.27
CA LYS A 9 2.19 -23.83 -6.12
C LYS A 9 1.11 -24.75 -5.55
N LYS A 10 1.03 -26.00 -6.03
CA LYS A 10 0.06 -27.00 -5.53
C LYS A 10 0.33 -27.41 -4.09
N ILE A 11 1.59 -27.56 -3.69
CA ILE A 11 1.97 -27.90 -2.31
C ILE A 11 1.63 -26.75 -1.36
N PHE A 12 1.95 -25.51 -1.74
CA PHE A 12 1.62 -24.34 -0.92
C PHE A 12 0.10 -24.15 -0.79
N GLN A 13 -0.68 -24.33 -1.86
CA GLN A 13 -2.15 -24.33 -1.80
C GLN A 13 -2.69 -25.43 -0.87
N ARG A 14 -2.10 -26.62 -0.85
CA ARG A 14 -2.48 -27.71 0.05
C ARG A 14 -2.13 -27.44 1.52
N CYS A 15 -1.02 -26.77 1.81
CA CYS A 15 -0.63 -26.40 3.18
C CYS A 15 -1.54 -25.32 3.79
N ILE A 16 -2.08 -24.41 2.98
CA ILE A 16 -3.10 -23.43 3.41
C ILE A 16 -4.42 -24.14 3.77
N ILE A 17 -4.82 -25.17 3.02
CA ILE A 17 -6.06 -25.91 3.29
C ILE A 17 -5.93 -26.78 4.56
N ARG A 18 -4.73 -27.28 4.88
CA ARG A 18 -4.47 -28.11 6.08
C ARG A 18 -4.25 -27.33 7.38
N SER A 19 -4.22 -26.00 7.34
CA SER A 19 -4.12 -25.15 8.54
C SER A 19 -5.49 -24.73 9.10
N THR A 20 -6.58 -25.38 8.67
CA THR A 20 -7.85 -25.32 9.38
C THR A 20 -7.76 -26.16 10.67
N PRO A 21 -8.03 -25.61 11.86
CA PRO A 21 -8.03 -26.41 13.08
C PRO A 21 -9.19 -27.39 13.04
N SER A 22 -8.90 -28.66 13.34
CA SER A 22 -9.91 -29.63 13.73
C SER A 22 -10.65 -29.11 14.97
N SER A 23 -11.97 -29.11 14.88
CA SER A 23 -12.93 -28.64 15.88
C SER A 23 -12.69 -29.26 17.27
N SER A 24 -12.24 -28.46 18.23
CA SER A 24 -12.60 -28.52 19.66
C SER A 24 -11.72 -27.57 20.50
N SER A 25 -12.14 -26.31 20.60
CA SER A 25 -11.98 -25.46 21.79
C SER A 25 -12.49 -24.06 21.46
N SER A 26 -13.31 -23.53 22.36
CA SER A 26 -14.00 -22.25 22.26
C SER A 26 -12.99 -21.08 22.28
N SER A 27 -12.50 -20.72 21.10
CA SER A 27 -12.01 -19.37 20.82
C SER A 27 -12.51 -19.01 19.43
N SER A 28 -13.39 -18.02 19.37
CA SER A 28 -14.01 -17.54 18.14
C SER A 28 -12.91 -17.26 17.10
N PRO A 29 -13.05 -17.71 15.83
CA PRO A 29 -12.09 -17.32 14.81
C PRO A 29 -12.08 -15.79 14.72
N LEU A 30 -10.91 -15.17 14.58
CA LEU A 30 -10.82 -13.72 14.39
C LEU A 30 -11.20 -13.37 12.95
N TRP A 31 -12.48 -13.51 12.59
CA TRP A 31 -13.05 -13.11 11.29
C TRP A 31 -13.47 -11.64 11.26
N TRP A 32 -13.28 -10.90 12.36
CA TRP A 32 -13.61 -9.49 12.40
C TRP A 32 -12.58 -8.65 11.63
N SER A 33 -13.10 -8.00 10.58
CA SER A 33 -12.61 -6.74 10.01
C SER A 33 -11.94 -6.74 8.62
N SER A 34 -12.19 -7.73 7.76
CA SER A 34 -11.92 -7.65 6.30
C SER A 34 -12.56 -6.43 5.62
N THR A 35 -13.51 -5.78 6.29
CA THR A 35 -14.23 -4.57 5.88
C THR A 35 -13.67 -3.28 6.47
N SER A 36 -12.89 -3.31 7.56
CA SER A 36 -12.76 -2.12 8.40
C SER A 36 -11.86 -1.03 7.83
N LEU A 37 -10.72 -1.37 7.23
CA LEU A 37 -9.77 -0.37 6.75
C LEU A 37 -10.29 0.38 5.51
N ILE A 38 -10.73 -0.36 4.49
CA ILE A 38 -11.33 0.21 3.29
C ILE A 38 -12.62 0.98 3.61
N CYS A 39 -13.43 0.54 4.58
CA CYS A 39 -14.59 1.30 5.04
C CYS A 39 -14.16 2.58 5.77
N HIS A 40 -13.14 2.55 6.63
CA HIS A 40 -12.63 3.77 7.26
C HIS A 40 -12.06 4.75 6.23
N PHE A 41 -11.32 4.26 5.24
CA PHE A 41 -10.82 5.08 4.14
C PHE A 41 -11.97 5.68 3.32
N LYS A 42 -12.95 4.86 2.93
CA LYS A 42 -14.15 5.32 2.22
C LYS A 42 -14.92 6.35 3.04
N ASN A 43 -15.12 6.13 4.34
CA ASN A 43 -15.82 7.04 5.25
C ASN A 43 -15.06 8.35 5.47
N LYS A 44 -13.74 8.29 5.68
CA LYS A 44 -12.84 9.46 5.77
C LYS A 44 -12.97 10.34 4.53
N HIS A 45 -13.17 9.73 3.38
CA HIS A 45 -13.33 10.41 2.11
C HIS A 45 -14.78 10.42 1.61
N HIS A 46 -15.77 10.16 2.47
CA HIS A 46 -17.17 10.18 2.08
C HIS A 46 -17.68 11.62 2.16
N SER A 47 -17.54 12.35 1.04
CA SER A 47 -18.45 13.45 0.70
C SER A 47 -19.57 12.89 -0.18
N ASN A 48 -20.69 13.60 -0.32
CA ASN A 48 -21.77 13.21 -1.23
C ASN A 48 -21.36 13.10 -2.72
N ASN A 49 -20.09 13.39 -3.07
CA ASN A 49 -19.61 13.54 -4.44
C ASN A 49 -18.27 12.82 -4.74
N LYS A 50 -17.74 12.01 -3.82
CA LYS A 50 -16.51 11.22 -4.01
C LYS A 50 -16.84 9.77 -4.31
N ILE A 51 -16.31 9.26 -5.42
CA ILE A 51 -16.54 7.87 -5.84
C ILE A 51 -15.25 7.09 -5.61
N CYS A 52 -15.36 6.03 -4.80
CA CYS A 52 -14.28 5.07 -4.61
C CYS A 52 -14.38 3.98 -5.70
N ILE A 53 -13.49 4.04 -6.68
CA ILE A 53 -13.43 3.09 -7.79
C ILE A 53 -12.39 2.02 -7.48
N GLU A 54 -12.70 0.76 -7.75
CA GLU A 54 -11.72 -0.32 -7.65
C GLU A 54 -10.56 -0.07 -8.61
N ASN A 55 -9.33 -0.04 -8.09
CA ASN A 55 -8.13 0.17 -8.90
C ASN A 55 -7.53 -1.20 -9.23
N LYS A 56 -7.44 -1.55 -10.52
CA LYS A 56 -7.06 -2.89 -10.96
C LYS A 56 -5.59 -2.94 -11.39
N TRP A 57 -4.69 -3.10 -10.42
CA TRP A 57 -3.29 -3.50 -10.62
C TRP A 57 -2.98 -4.77 -9.82
N SER A 58 -1.94 -5.50 -10.20
CA SER A 58 -1.48 -6.70 -9.51
C SER A 58 0.03 -6.68 -9.31
N TRP A 59 0.60 -7.62 -8.57
CA TRP A 59 2.05 -7.67 -8.40
C TRP A 59 2.73 -8.11 -9.71
N SER A 60 3.80 -7.41 -10.07
CA SER A 60 4.61 -7.75 -11.24
C SER A 60 5.35 -9.08 -11.02
N LYS A 61 5.49 -9.87 -12.09
CA LYS A 61 6.29 -11.09 -12.06
C LYS A 61 7.77 -10.72 -11.97
N THR A 62 8.48 -11.34 -11.04
CA THR A 62 9.93 -11.21 -10.90
C THR A 62 10.60 -12.59 -10.87
N ASN A 63 11.89 -12.60 -10.53
CA ASN A 63 12.82 -13.72 -10.55
C ASN A 63 12.37 -14.97 -9.76
N SER A 64 13.22 -16.01 -9.81
CA SER A 64 13.03 -17.34 -9.21
C SER A 64 12.83 -17.37 -7.68
N THR A 65 13.06 -16.26 -6.99
CA THR A 65 12.94 -16.09 -5.52
C THR A 65 11.51 -15.83 -5.06
N THR A 66 10.54 -15.72 -5.97
CA THR A 66 9.13 -15.43 -5.62
C THR A 66 8.15 -16.26 -6.42
N ILE A 67 7.00 -16.52 -5.80
CA ILE A 67 5.87 -17.17 -6.44
C ILE A 67 4.64 -16.27 -6.27
N LEU A 68 4.02 -15.91 -7.39
CA LEU A 68 2.74 -15.19 -7.40
C LEU A 68 1.57 -16.17 -7.48
N ILE A 69 0.56 -15.90 -6.64
CA ILE A 69 -0.65 -16.72 -6.44
C ILE A 69 -1.87 -15.79 -6.48
N ASN A 70 -3.05 -16.37 -6.69
CA ASN A 70 -4.33 -15.66 -6.65
C ASN A 70 -4.37 -14.44 -7.58
N ASN A 71 -4.22 -14.67 -8.88
CA ASN A 71 -4.16 -13.60 -9.90
C ASN A 71 -3.13 -12.52 -9.58
N ASN A 72 -1.95 -12.93 -9.10
CA ASN A 72 -0.86 -12.05 -8.68
C ASN A 72 -1.23 -11.06 -7.57
N LYS A 73 -2.24 -11.38 -6.75
CA LYS A 73 -2.58 -10.59 -5.54
C LYS A 73 -1.84 -11.09 -4.30
N GLN A 74 -1.29 -12.30 -4.34
CA GLN A 74 -0.51 -12.88 -3.25
C GLN A 74 0.91 -13.17 -3.70
N ILE A 75 1.88 -12.72 -2.90
CA ILE A 75 3.30 -12.99 -3.09
C ILE A 75 3.76 -13.97 -2.02
N LEU A 76 4.40 -15.06 -2.43
CA LEU A 76 5.23 -15.91 -1.58
C LEU A 76 6.69 -15.58 -1.86
N PHE A 77 7.38 -15.03 -0.87
CA PHE A 77 8.80 -14.73 -0.93
C PHE A 77 9.63 -15.94 -0.50
N HIS A 78 10.73 -16.17 -1.19
CA HIS A 78 11.76 -17.15 -0.86
C HIS A 78 11.16 -18.52 -0.53
N PRO A 79 10.54 -19.20 -1.52
CA PRO A 79 9.77 -20.44 -1.31
C PRO A 79 10.63 -21.65 -0.91
N ARG A 80 11.97 -21.50 -0.87
CA ARG A 80 12.92 -22.55 -0.50
C ARG A 80 13.82 -22.11 0.64
N ILE A 81 14.58 -21.04 0.42
CA ILE A 81 15.54 -20.51 1.38
C ILE A 81 15.63 -18.99 1.21
N SER A 82 15.85 -18.30 2.33
CA SER A 82 16.21 -16.88 2.35
C SER A 82 17.63 -16.73 1.84
N SER A 83 17.79 -16.08 0.69
CA SER A 83 19.10 -15.91 0.02
C SER A 83 19.39 -14.48 -0.42
N SER A 84 18.41 -13.59 -0.32
CA SER A 84 18.52 -12.19 -0.75
C SER A 84 17.39 -11.35 -0.16
N THR A 85 17.49 -10.02 -0.25
CA THR A 85 16.31 -9.15 -0.24
C THR A 85 15.69 -9.14 -1.63
N GLN A 86 14.37 -9.36 -1.70
CA GLN A 86 13.60 -9.21 -2.94
C GLN A 86 12.55 -8.11 -2.78
N VAL A 87 12.50 -7.22 -3.76
CA VAL A 87 11.46 -6.19 -3.94
C VAL A 87 10.53 -6.62 -5.07
N ILE A 88 9.24 -6.33 -4.91
CA ILE A 88 8.20 -6.53 -5.92
C ILE A 88 7.46 -5.21 -6.10
N LEU A 89 7.38 -4.76 -7.35
CA LEU A 89 6.56 -3.61 -7.75
C LEU A 89 5.19 -4.09 -8.25
N ALA A 90 4.20 -3.21 -8.24
CA ALA A 90 3.00 -3.40 -9.03
C ALA A 90 3.33 -3.55 -10.53
N ASP A 91 2.45 -4.20 -11.27
CA ASP A 91 2.54 -4.38 -12.72
C ASP A 91 2.31 -3.09 -13.51
N ARG A 92 1.76 -2.05 -12.88
CA ARG A 92 1.42 -0.76 -13.48
C ARG A 92 1.67 0.38 -12.48
N PRO A 93 2.04 1.57 -12.95
CA PRO A 93 2.14 2.73 -12.08
C PRO A 93 0.76 3.20 -11.63
N LEU A 94 0.70 3.88 -10.49
CA LEU A 94 -0.45 4.67 -10.11
C LEU A 94 -0.59 5.86 -11.07
N PRO A 95 -1.83 6.23 -11.45
CA PRO A 95 -2.05 7.44 -12.21
C PRO A 95 -1.44 8.68 -11.54
N LEU A 96 -1.07 9.67 -12.37
CA LEU A 96 -0.37 10.87 -11.92
C LEU A 96 -1.18 11.78 -10.98
N TYR A 97 -2.50 11.59 -10.93
CA TYR A 97 -3.43 12.44 -10.17
C TYR A 97 -4.45 11.59 -9.41
N GLY A 98 -4.95 12.15 -8.31
CA GLY A 98 -5.94 11.53 -7.44
C GLY A 98 -5.34 10.87 -6.21
N LYS A 99 -6.20 10.22 -5.42
CA LYS A 99 -5.81 9.55 -4.17
C LYS A 99 -5.99 8.06 -4.31
N PHE A 100 -4.96 7.32 -3.93
CA PHE A 100 -4.88 5.88 -4.09
C PHE A 100 -4.76 5.23 -2.72
N TYR A 101 -5.46 4.13 -2.55
CA TYR A 101 -5.41 3.36 -1.33
C TYR A 101 -5.33 1.89 -1.62
N TRP A 102 -4.49 1.18 -0.87
CA TRP A 102 -4.43 -0.27 -0.94
C TRP A 102 -4.05 -0.89 0.40
N GLU A 103 -4.46 -2.13 0.58
CA GLU A 103 -4.25 -2.90 1.80
C GLU A 103 -3.40 -4.12 1.55
N ILE A 104 -2.41 -4.31 2.41
CA ILE A 104 -1.51 -5.45 2.40
C ILE A 104 -1.69 -6.18 3.72
N TYR A 105 -2.16 -7.42 3.63
CA TYR A 105 -2.24 -8.33 4.75
C TYR A 105 -1.01 -9.24 4.76
N MET A 106 -0.34 -9.30 5.91
CA MET A 106 0.76 -10.22 6.16
C MET A 106 0.39 -11.12 7.34
N PRO A 107 0.21 -12.45 7.13
CA PRO A 107 -0.22 -13.36 8.20
C PRO A 107 0.76 -13.47 9.37
N THR A 108 2.06 -13.28 9.10
CA THR A 108 3.12 -13.43 10.09
C THR A 108 4.29 -12.52 9.73
N VAL A 109 4.67 -11.63 10.64
CA VAL A 109 5.83 -10.74 10.50
C VAL A 109 7.05 -11.39 11.14
N TYR A 110 8.14 -11.60 10.39
CA TYR A 110 9.40 -12.14 10.90
C TYR A 110 10.56 -11.91 9.94
N GLY A 111 11.79 -12.05 10.45
CA GLY A 111 13.04 -11.96 9.70
C GLY A 111 13.63 -10.55 9.64
N THR A 112 14.70 -10.38 8.86
CA THR A 112 15.59 -9.21 8.97
C THR A 112 15.02 -7.93 8.37
N SER A 113 14.38 -8.03 7.20
CA SER A 113 13.78 -6.87 6.53
C SER A 113 12.47 -7.25 5.84
N ILE A 114 11.46 -6.45 6.17
CA ILE A 114 10.12 -6.45 5.58
C ILE A 114 9.78 -4.97 5.38
N MET A 115 9.34 -4.59 4.18
CA MET A 115 9.02 -3.20 3.87
C MET A 115 7.75 -3.06 3.02
N PHE A 116 7.06 -1.93 3.23
CA PHE A 116 5.85 -1.55 2.51
C PHE A 116 5.96 -0.10 2.06
N GLY A 117 5.70 0.19 0.79
CA GLY A 117 5.80 1.56 0.32
C GLY A 117 5.51 1.72 -1.16
N ILE A 118 6.22 2.68 -1.75
CA ILE A 118 6.15 3.01 -3.16
C ILE A 118 7.56 3.17 -3.71
N ALA A 119 7.71 3.03 -5.02
CA ALA A 119 8.98 3.18 -5.70
C ALA A 119 8.79 3.61 -7.15
N THR A 120 9.85 4.12 -7.77
CA THR A 120 9.92 4.33 -9.21
C THR A 120 10.33 3.03 -9.90
N LYS A 121 10.30 3.02 -11.24
CA LYS A 121 10.68 1.83 -12.04
C LYS A 121 12.17 1.50 -11.94
N GLU A 122 12.99 2.48 -11.57
CA GLU A 122 14.45 2.38 -11.42
C GLU A 122 14.88 1.75 -10.09
N GLN A 123 13.95 1.50 -9.16
CA GLN A 123 14.25 0.88 -7.87
C GLN A 123 14.93 -0.47 -8.04
N LYS A 124 16.08 -0.64 -7.37
CA LYS A 124 16.79 -1.92 -7.33
C LYS A 124 15.89 -3.01 -6.76
N LEU A 125 15.71 -4.09 -7.53
CA LEU A 125 14.74 -5.15 -7.20
C LEU A 125 15.31 -6.28 -6.33
N THR A 126 16.63 -6.47 -6.31
CA THR A 126 17.28 -7.56 -5.57
C THR A 126 18.56 -7.08 -4.89
N SER A 127 18.91 -7.70 -3.76
CA SER A 127 20.19 -7.52 -3.09
C SER A 127 20.60 -8.83 -2.43
N GLU A 128 21.83 -9.28 -2.62
CA GLU A 128 22.36 -10.48 -1.94
C GLU A 128 22.44 -10.29 -0.41
N ASN A 129 22.57 -9.03 0.03
CA ASN A 129 22.53 -8.69 1.46
C ASN A 129 21.08 -8.59 1.97
N PHE A 130 20.86 -9.01 3.22
CA PHE A 130 19.58 -8.91 3.93
C PHE A 130 19.35 -7.51 4.50
N ILE A 131 18.94 -6.57 3.64
CA ILE A 131 18.83 -5.15 3.97
C ILE A 131 17.44 -4.57 3.66
N ASN A 132 17.15 -3.42 4.27
CA ASN A 132 16.05 -2.54 3.86
C ASN A 132 16.36 -1.95 2.49
N LEU A 133 15.82 -2.56 1.44
CA LEU A 133 16.21 -2.25 0.06
C LEU A 133 15.41 -1.10 -0.56
N ILE A 134 14.14 -0.95 -0.20
CA ILE A 134 13.31 0.15 -0.72
C ILE A 134 13.71 1.46 -0.02
N GLY A 135 14.11 2.46 -0.78
CA GLY A 135 14.58 3.74 -0.24
C GLY A 135 16.05 3.74 0.20
N ILE A 136 16.83 2.72 -0.20
CA ILE A 136 18.30 2.75 -0.11
C ILE A 136 18.90 3.87 -0.98
N ASP A 137 18.18 4.27 -2.02
CA ASP A 137 18.47 5.35 -2.95
C ASP A 137 17.24 6.27 -3.08
N GLN A 138 17.29 7.24 -4.00
CA GLN A 138 16.16 8.15 -4.25
C GLN A 138 14.92 7.51 -4.90
N HIS A 139 14.98 6.24 -5.30
CA HIS A 139 13.93 5.60 -6.11
C HIS A 139 12.86 4.89 -5.27
N GLY A 140 12.94 4.92 -3.95
CA GLY A 140 11.97 4.29 -3.05
C GLY A 140 11.62 5.11 -1.81
N TRP A 141 10.39 4.92 -1.33
CA TRP A 141 9.87 5.46 -0.08
C TRP A 141 9.11 4.35 0.63
N ALA A 142 9.62 3.87 1.76
CA ALA A 142 9.00 2.73 2.43
C ALA A 142 9.12 2.74 3.95
N LEU A 143 8.14 2.10 4.59
CA LEU A 143 8.10 1.78 6.00
C LEU A 143 8.62 0.35 6.20
N SER A 144 9.65 0.21 7.02
CA SER A 144 10.12 -1.10 7.51
C SER A 144 9.27 -1.59 8.67
N HIS A 145 9.19 -2.91 8.87
CA HIS A 145 8.50 -3.51 10.02
C HIS A 145 9.10 -3.11 11.39
N HIS A 146 10.33 -2.57 11.42
CA HIS A 146 10.93 -1.97 12.62
C HIS A 146 10.34 -0.60 12.98
N GLY A 147 9.41 -0.05 12.17
CA GLY A 147 8.80 1.25 12.41
C GLY A 147 9.60 2.44 11.87
N LEU A 148 10.62 2.17 11.04
CA LEU A 148 11.47 3.18 10.41
C LEU A 148 11.04 3.45 8.97
N LEU A 149 11.03 4.72 8.58
CA LEU A 149 10.87 5.18 7.20
C LEU A 149 12.22 5.28 6.52
N TRP A 150 12.29 4.83 5.27
CA TRP A 150 13.51 4.80 4.45
C TRP A 150 13.30 5.54 3.14
N HIS A 151 14.22 6.45 2.83
CA HIS A 151 14.32 7.15 1.55
C HIS A 151 15.71 7.77 1.40
N ASN A 152 16.29 7.71 0.19
CA ASN A 152 17.58 8.33 -0.15
C ASN A 152 18.71 7.91 0.82
N GLY A 153 18.75 6.63 1.17
CA GLY A 153 19.76 6.04 2.06
C GLY A 153 19.64 6.47 3.52
N LYS A 154 18.60 7.23 3.89
CA LYS A 154 18.38 7.73 5.24
C LYS A 154 17.18 7.03 5.87
N SER A 155 17.29 6.77 7.17
CA SER A 155 16.20 6.24 7.98
C SER A 155 15.76 7.21 9.07
N ARG A 156 14.46 7.28 9.35
CA ARG A 156 13.92 8.02 10.50
C ARG A 156 12.83 7.24 11.21
N SER A 157 12.69 7.45 12.52
CA SER A 157 11.59 6.86 13.30
C SER A 157 10.25 7.46 12.88
N TYR A 158 9.22 6.62 12.83
CA TYR A 158 7.86 7.01 12.48
C TYR A 158 6.84 6.36 13.40
N LEU A 159 7.01 5.07 13.68
CA LEU A 159 6.19 4.39 14.69
C LEU A 159 6.88 4.44 16.04
N SER A 160 6.09 4.60 17.09
CA SER A 160 6.58 4.48 18.47
C SER A 160 7.01 3.05 18.82
N LYS A 161 6.52 2.06 18.08
CA LYS A 161 6.83 0.63 18.26
C LYS A 161 6.94 -0.06 16.90
N SER A 162 7.83 -1.05 16.82
CA SER A 162 7.91 -1.96 15.68
C SER A 162 6.66 -2.84 15.58
N PHE A 163 6.51 -3.52 14.45
CA PHE A 163 5.46 -4.52 14.28
C PHE A 163 5.71 -5.68 15.24
N GLU A 164 4.63 -6.25 15.76
CA GLU A 164 4.72 -7.45 16.60
C GLU A 164 5.19 -8.64 15.76
N LEU A 165 6.28 -9.28 16.18
CA LEU A 165 6.78 -10.47 15.52
C LEU A 165 5.82 -11.65 15.71
N LEU A 166 5.78 -12.52 14.71
CA LEU A 166 4.93 -13.71 14.67
C LEU A 166 3.42 -13.45 14.77
N ARG A 167 3.00 -12.21 14.56
CA ARG A 167 1.59 -11.79 14.55
C ARG A 167 1.16 -11.34 13.14
N PRO A 168 -0.15 -11.45 12.83
CA PRO A 168 -0.68 -10.88 11.60
C PRO A 168 -0.72 -9.36 11.67
N VAL A 169 -0.55 -8.72 10.53
CA VAL A 169 -0.67 -7.27 10.39
C VAL A 169 -1.42 -6.93 9.11
N LEU A 170 -2.29 -5.92 9.20
CA LEU A 170 -2.96 -5.33 8.06
C LEU A 170 -2.47 -3.87 7.91
N ILE A 171 -1.84 -3.58 6.77
CA ILE A 171 -1.29 -2.26 6.46
C ILE A 171 -2.08 -1.65 5.32
N GLY A 172 -2.71 -0.51 5.57
CA GLY A 172 -3.24 0.38 4.55
C GLY A 172 -2.21 1.43 4.15
N LEU A 173 -2.05 1.66 2.85
CA LEU A 173 -1.21 2.72 2.31
C LEU A 173 -2.11 3.69 1.57
N GLU A 174 -2.05 4.98 1.92
CA GLU A 174 -2.77 6.06 1.24
C GLU A 174 -1.75 6.99 0.58
N PHE A 175 -1.72 6.97 -0.76
CA PHE A 175 -0.89 7.85 -1.58
C PHE A 175 -1.77 8.92 -2.23
N ASP A 176 -1.51 10.19 -1.90
CA ASP A 176 -2.13 11.33 -2.54
C ASP A 176 -1.20 11.84 -3.65
N ALA A 177 -1.54 11.59 -4.91
CA ALA A 177 -0.72 11.99 -6.05
C ALA A 177 -0.82 13.50 -6.35
N ASP A 178 -1.85 14.19 -5.84
CA ASP A 178 -2.04 15.62 -6.07
C ASP A 178 -1.08 16.45 -5.20
N ILE A 179 -1.03 16.13 -3.90
CA ILE A 179 -0.15 16.81 -2.93
C ILE A 179 1.14 16.05 -2.63
N ARG A 180 1.29 14.84 -3.19
CA ARG A 180 2.49 14.01 -3.13
C ARG A 180 2.87 13.57 -1.72
N THR A 181 1.88 13.03 -1.00
CA THR A 181 2.08 12.48 0.35
C THR A 181 1.78 10.99 0.39
N LEU A 182 2.55 10.25 1.19
CA LEU A 182 2.27 8.86 1.53
C LEU A 182 2.00 8.75 3.04
N SER A 183 0.92 8.07 3.40
CA SER A 183 0.52 7.80 4.79
C SER A 183 0.19 6.34 5.00
N TYR A 184 0.27 5.89 6.25
CA TYR A 184 0.03 4.50 6.62
C TYR A 184 -1.06 4.38 7.67
N THR A 185 -1.88 3.34 7.54
CA THR A 185 -2.81 2.88 8.57
C THR A 185 -2.42 1.45 8.94
N ILE A 186 -2.20 1.16 10.22
CA ILE A 186 -1.80 -0.17 10.68
C ILE A 186 -2.84 -0.66 11.66
N ASN A 187 -3.43 -1.83 11.40
CA ASN A 187 -4.45 -2.44 12.26
C ASN A 187 -5.53 -1.44 12.72
N ASN A 188 -6.10 -0.68 11.77
CA ASN A 188 -7.12 0.36 11.97
C ASN A 188 -6.67 1.66 12.64
N GLN A 189 -5.39 1.84 12.93
CA GLN A 189 -4.85 3.08 13.46
C GLN A 189 -4.10 3.87 12.40
N SER A 190 -4.54 5.11 12.15
CA SER A 190 -3.83 6.04 11.26
C SER A 190 -2.54 6.51 11.93
N MET A 191 -1.42 6.42 11.21
CA MET A 191 -0.09 6.77 11.72
C MET A 191 0.37 8.16 11.28
N GLY A 192 -0.44 8.88 10.49
CA GLY A 192 -0.13 10.21 9.99
C GLY A 192 0.62 10.20 8.65
N ILE A 193 1.23 11.34 8.30
CA ILE A 193 2.01 11.47 7.06
C ILE A 193 3.39 10.86 7.29
N ALA A 194 3.74 9.87 6.48
CA ALA A 194 5.05 9.24 6.52
C ALA A 194 6.03 9.92 5.57
N PHE A 195 5.59 10.25 4.36
CA PHE A 195 6.41 10.98 3.41
C PHE A 195 5.59 12.14 2.87
N ASP A 196 6.20 13.31 2.86
CA ASP A 196 5.74 14.48 2.14
C ASP A 196 6.70 14.75 0.97
N SER A 197 6.33 15.70 0.11
CA SER A 197 7.23 16.24 -0.91
C SER A 197 7.78 15.20 -1.90
N ILE A 198 7.05 14.12 -2.16
CA ILE A 198 7.45 13.11 -3.17
C ILE A 198 7.48 13.82 -4.55
N PRO A 199 8.55 13.69 -5.35
CA PRO A 199 8.68 14.48 -6.58
C PRO A 199 7.46 14.34 -7.50
N LYS A 200 7.07 15.42 -8.18
CA LYS A 200 5.99 15.40 -9.19
C LYS A 200 6.52 14.81 -10.51
N ASN A 201 5.60 14.43 -11.40
CA ASN A 201 5.91 13.95 -12.76
C ASN A 201 6.81 12.71 -12.84
N ILE A 202 6.86 11.92 -11.76
CA ILE A 202 7.48 10.59 -11.76
C ILE A 202 6.39 9.53 -11.63
N GLU A 203 6.57 8.42 -12.35
CA GLU A 203 5.72 7.24 -12.22
C GLU A 203 6.01 6.55 -10.89
N ILE A 204 4.93 6.27 -10.15
CA ILE A 204 5.00 5.68 -8.82
C ILE A 204 4.31 4.33 -8.85
N TYR A 205 5.00 3.31 -8.36
CA TYR A 205 4.52 1.94 -8.24
C TYR A 205 4.39 1.57 -6.76
N PRO A 206 3.26 0.95 -6.34
CA PRO A 206 3.21 0.23 -5.08
C PRO A 206 4.35 -0.78 -5.01
N ALA A 207 5.03 -0.83 -3.87
CA ALA A 207 6.23 -1.63 -3.70
C ALA A 207 6.22 -2.33 -2.34
N VAL A 208 6.70 -3.57 -2.32
CA VAL A 208 6.93 -4.35 -1.11
C VAL A 208 8.25 -5.10 -1.20
N SER A 209 8.85 -5.40 -0.05
CA SER A 209 10.04 -6.25 -0.02
C SER A 209 10.08 -7.17 1.17
N SER A 210 10.78 -8.30 1.01
CA SER A 210 11.04 -9.23 2.09
C SER A 210 12.39 -9.95 1.91
N THR A 211 13.06 -10.19 3.02
CA THR A 211 14.19 -11.13 3.14
C THR A 211 13.74 -12.53 3.56
N SER A 212 12.54 -12.68 4.10
CA SER A 212 12.19 -13.82 4.94
C SER A 212 11.70 -15.02 4.13
N ALA A 213 12.30 -16.19 4.38
CA ALA A 213 11.89 -17.46 3.79
C ALA A 213 10.41 -17.75 4.08
N HIS A 214 9.67 -18.20 3.06
CA HIS A 214 8.24 -18.52 3.15
C HIS A 214 7.31 -17.37 3.60
N SER A 215 7.79 -16.13 3.62
CA SER A 215 6.96 -15.01 4.02
C SER A 215 5.94 -14.66 2.93
N THR A 216 4.72 -14.30 3.35
CA THR A 216 3.61 -14.07 2.43
C THR A 216 3.03 -12.67 2.62
N MET A 217 2.75 -11.99 1.52
CA MET A 217 2.01 -10.72 1.51
C MET A 217 0.82 -10.82 0.55
N ILE A 218 -0.34 -10.34 0.98
CA ILE A 218 -1.61 -10.46 0.27
C ILE A 218 -2.20 -9.06 0.06
N LEU A 219 -2.33 -8.65 -1.21
CA LEU A 219 -3.09 -7.47 -1.60
C LEU A 219 -4.59 -7.76 -1.42
N LYS A 220 -5.22 -7.13 -0.43
CA LYS A 220 -6.63 -7.36 -0.07
C LYS A 220 -7.57 -6.46 -0.88
N HIS A 221 -7.39 -5.15 -0.72
CA HIS A 221 -8.19 -4.13 -1.38
C HIS A 221 -7.29 -3.12 -2.06
N CYS A 222 -7.73 -2.58 -3.18
CA CYS A 222 -7.07 -1.46 -3.85
C CYS A 222 -8.12 -0.60 -4.53
N CYS A 223 -8.08 0.70 -4.27
CA CYS A 223 -9.04 1.65 -4.82
C CYS A 223 -8.38 2.99 -5.13
N GLN A 224 -9.11 3.77 -5.91
CA GLN A 224 -8.82 5.15 -6.20
C GLN A 224 -10.05 5.97 -5.80
N ILE A 225 -9.80 7.10 -5.14
CA ILE A 225 -10.82 8.14 -5.00
C ILE A 225 -10.76 9.02 -6.23
N CYS A 226 -11.83 8.99 -6.99
CA CYS A 226 -12.07 9.95 -8.05
C CYS A 226 -12.95 11.06 -7.50
N LEU A 227 -12.49 12.30 -7.68
CA LEU A 227 -13.34 13.48 -7.52
C LEU A 227 -14.37 13.49 -8.65
N SER A 228 -15.63 13.79 -8.34
CA SER A 228 -16.61 14.09 -9.39
C SER A 228 -16.18 15.31 -10.21
N LEU A 229 -16.67 15.45 -11.45
CA LEU A 229 -16.45 16.65 -12.26
C LEU A 229 -16.74 17.94 -11.48
N ARG A 230 -17.81 17.92 -10.67
CA ARG A 230 -18.18 19.03 -9.78
C ARG A 230 -17.08 19.36 -8.78
N GLU A 231 -16.51 18.36 -8.10
CA GLU A 231 -15.42 18.58 -7.14
C GLU A 231 -14.13 19.02 -7.81
N ILE A 232 -13.85 18.51 -9.02
CA ILE A 232 -12.74 18.99 -9.86
C ILE A 232 -12.94 20.46 -10.19
N CYS A 233 -14.11 20.85 -10.69
CA CYS A 233 -14.44 22.25 -10.99
C CYS A 233 -14.34 23.14 -9.76
N LEU A 234 -14.91 22.73 -8.62
CA LEU A 234 -14.82 23.50 -7.37
C LEU A 234 -13.37 23.64 -6.90
N LYS A 235 -12.55 22.58 -6.99
CA LYS A 235 -11.13 22.62 -6.64
C LYS A 235 -10.36 23.60 -7.53
N ILE A 236 -10.58 23.56 -8.85
CA ILE A 236 -9.97 24.50 -9.81
C ILE A 236 -10.39 25.92 -9.48
N VAL A 237 -11.68 26.18 -9.34
CA VAL A 237 -12.22 27.52 -9.05
C VAL A 237 -11.64 28.08 -7.75
N ARG A 238 -11.51 27.28 -6.67
CA ARG A 238 -10.84 27.72 -5.43
C ARG A 238 -9.37 28.06 -5.62
N SER A 239 -8.66 27.34 -6.47
CA SER A 239 -7.24 27.62 -6.73
C SER A 239 -7.03 28.84 -7.62
N THR A 240 -7.99 29.13 -8.51
CA THR A 240 -7.89 30.25 -9.46
C THR A 240 -8.42 31.55 -8.88
N ILE A 241 -9.49 31.47 -8.07
CA ILE A 241 -10.04 32.62 -7.35
C ILE A 241 -9.31 32.68 -6.01
N LEU A 242 -8.29 33.54 -5.91
CA LEU A 242 -7.72 33.94 -4.61
C LEU A 242 -8.89 34.25 -3.66
N LEU A 243 -8.91 33.61 -2.49
CA LEU A 243 -9.98 33.73 -1.49
C LEU A 243 -10.33 35.20 -1.17
N ASP A 244 -9.39 36.12 -1.37
CA ASP A 244 -9.53 37.55 -1.16
C ASP A 244 -10.52 38.24 -2.14
N ASN A 245 -10.81 37.63 -3.30
CA ASN A 245 -11.72 38.18 -4.31
C ASN A 245 -13.10 37.50 -4.37
N ILE A 246 -13.44 36.61 -3.42
CA ILE A 246 -14.74 35.90 -3.44
C ILE A 246 -15.93 36.83 -3.17
N ASN A 247 -15.69 38.05 -2.67
CA ASN A 247 -16.72 39.09 -2.56
C ASN A 247 -17.10 39.73 -3.91
N CYS A 248 -16.52 39.31 -5.04
CA CYS A 248 -17.02 39.70 -6.35
C CYS A 248 -18.47 39.21 -6.51
N GLN A 249 -19.41 40.16 -6.59
CA GLN A 249 -20.87 40.00 -6.70
C GLN A 249 -21.37 39.14 -7.89
N LEU A 250 -20.47 38.48 -8.62
CA LEU A 250 -20.73 37.74 -9.86
C LEU A 250 -21.02 36.25 -9.62
N LEU A 251 -20.68 35.68 -8.46
CA LEU A 251 -20.93 34.27 -8.17
C LEU A 251 -22.25 34.08 -7.40
N PRO A 252 -23.14 33.15 -7.83
CA PRO A 252 -24.33 32.82 -7.08
C PRO A 252 -24.01 32.39 -5.64
N GLN A 253 -24.79 32.84 -4.65
CA GLN A 253 -24.54 32.57 -3.21
C GLN A 253 -24.39 31.07 -2.87
N HIS A 254 -25.12 30.20 -3.57
CA HIS A 254 -25.03 28.75 -3.35
C HIS A 254 -23.66 28.19 -3.76
N LEU A 255 -23.00 28.78 -4.76
CA LEU A 255 -21.67 28.40 -5.21
C LEU A 255 -20.60 28.93 -4.23
N ILE A 256 -20.76 30.17 -3.75
CA ILE A 256 -19.87 30.75 -2.72
C ILE A 256 -19.87 29.90 -1.45
N ARG A 257 -21.04 29.50 -0.94
CA ARG A 257 -21.14 28.58 0.22
C ARG A 257 -20.46 27.24 -0.02
N GLN A 258 -20.47 26.75 -1.26
CA GLN A 258 -19.78 25.52 -1.62
C GLN A 258 -18.28 25.71 -1.77
N LEU A 259 -17.80 26.89 -2.18
CA LEU A 259 -16.37 27.20 -2.28
C LEU A 259 -15.71 27.43 -0.91
N MET A 260 -16.47 27.90 0.08
CA MET A 260 -16.01 28.20 1.46
C MET A 260 -15.96 26.99 2.42
N ARG A 261 -16.41 25.79 2.00
CA ARG A 261 -16.39 24.55 2.80
C ARG A 261 -15.15 23.69 2.56
#